data_AF-A0A956KL03-F1
#
_entry.id   AF-A0A956KL03-F1
#
_cell.length_a   1.000
_cell.length_b   1.000
_cell.length_c   1.000
_cell.angle_alpha   90.00
_cell.angle_beta   90.00
_cell.angle_gamma   90.00
#
_symmetry.space_group_name_H-M   'P 1'
#
loop_
_entity.id
_entity.type
_entity.pdbx_description
1 polymer ?
#
loop_
_entity_poly.entity_id
_entity_poly.type
_entity_poly.pdbx_seq_one_letter_code
_entity_poly.pdbx_strand_id
1 'polypeptide(L)'
;MREDMYELLLERPRGGRRIRHVRKRLSPLRMDEAEAAPKRVSVGRGVTKTKWLNENLAPLRRYLESRLGEPWDQVYSEIRRHVRFDSAVQLHVLQHLRWDVDLHVDIIDGVPVSRDRGRALYARWYSFYVCPETGVLRCYNPGRRR
;
A
#
# COMPACT_ATOMS: atom_id res chain seq x y z
N MET A 1 16.23 -10.12 -5.80
CA MET A 1 15.95 -8.82 -5.16
C MET A 1 17.29 -8.33 -4.66
N ARG A 2 17.67 -7.09 -4.93
CA ARG A 2 18.93 -6.53 -4.43
C ARG A 2 18.92 -6.47 -2.89
N GLU A 3 20.06 -6.71 -2.26
CA GLU A 3 20.15 -6.82 -0.79
C GLU A 3 19.81 -5.50 -0.08
N ASP A 4 20.21 -4.37 -0.67
CA ASP A 4 19.97 -3.00 -0.22
C ASP A 4 18.57 -2.46 -0.57
N MET A 5 17.68 -3.29 -1.13
CA MET A 5 16.36 -2.82 -1.58
C MET A 5 15.57 -2.17 -0.45
N TYR A 6 15.64 -2.75 0.75
CA TYR A 6 14.96 -2.22 1.91
C TYR A 6 15.37 -0.79 2.23
N GLU A 7 16.67 -0.48 2.16
CA GLU A 7 17.18 0.87 2.43
C GLU A 7 16.60 1.85 1.42
N LEU A 8 16.62 1.51 0.12
CA LEU A 8 16.07 2.33 -0.95
C LEU A 8 14.56 2.59 -0.79
N LEU A 9 13.79 1.66 -0.22
CA LEU A 9 12.36 1.86 0.06
C LEU A 9 12.13 2.92 1.15
N LEU A 10 13.08 3.09 2.08
CA LEU A 10 12.97 3.97 3.26
C LEU A 10 13.48 5.39 3.07
N GLU A 11 14.29 5.67 2.04
CA GLU A 11 15.04 6.93 1.91
C GLU A 11 14.20 8.20 1.85
N ARG A 12 12.89 8.08 1.59
CA ARG A 12 12.02 9.25 1.39
C ARG A 12 11.51 9.81 2.73
N PRO A 13 11.62 11.12 2.95
CA PRO A 13 11.13 11.74 4.18
C PRO A 13 9.60 11.65 4.26
N ARG A 14 9.09 11.47 5.48
CA ARG A 14 7.64 11.45 5.75
C ARG A 14 6.95 12.70 5.21
N GLY A 15 5.81 12.49 4.57
CA GLY A 15 4.98 13.56 4.05
C GLY A 15 4.36 14.41 5.16
N GLY A 16 3.95 15.63 4.81
CA GLY A 16 3.24 16.51 5.74
C GLY A 16 4.12 17.22 6.77
N ARG A 17 5.45 17.16 6.67
CA ARG A 17 6.39 17.90 7.55
C ARG A 17 6.08 19.41 7.58
N ARG A 18 5.61 19.98 6.47
CA ARG A 18 5.29 21.41 6.34
C ARG A 18 3.84 21.75 6.75
N ILE A 19 3.00 20.75 7.02
CA ILE A 19 1.59 20.97 7.36
C ILE A 19 1.49 21.19 8.87
N ARG A 20 1.10 22.40 9.24
CA ARG A 20 0.84 22.76 10.64
C ARG A 20 -0.35 21.97 11.19
N HIS A 21 -0.23 21.52 12.43
CA HIS A 21 -1.33 20.85 13.12
C HIS A 21 -2.50 21.82 13.27
N VAL A 22 -3.62 21.53 12.61
CA VAL A 22 -4.88 22.20 12.90
C VAL A 22 -5.48 21.51 14.11
N ARG A 23 -5.49 22.21 15.24
CA ARG A 23 -6.35 21.86 16.37
C ARG A 23 -7.77 22.10 15.90
N LYS A 24 -8.51 21.05 15.60
CA LYS A 24 -9.96 21.17 15.48
C LYS A 24 -10.44 21.61 16.85
N ARG A 25 -11.32 22.61 16.91
CA ARG A 25 -12.13 22.80 18.12
C ARG A 25 -12.74 21.43 18.37
N LEU A 26 -12.48 20.84 19.53
CA LEU A 26 -13.26 19.68 19.96
C LEU A 26 -14.70 20.07 19.69
N SER A 27 -15.42 19.28 18.89
CA SER A 27 -16.87 19.46 18.80
C SER A 27 -17.34 19.64 20.23
N PRO A 28 -18.15 20.66 20.55
CA PRO A 28 -18.64 20.84 21.91
C PRO A 28 -19.45 19.60 22.23
N LEU A 29 -18.77 18.60 22.77
CA LEU A 29 -19.36 17.52 23.52
C LEU A 29 -19.96 18.26 24.69
N ARG A 30 -21.21 18.68 24.53
CA ARG A 30 -22.09 19.19 25.57
C ARG A 30 -21.32 20.03 26.59
N MET A 31 -20.77 21.17 26.15
CA MET A 31 -20.23 22.17 27.09
C MET A 31 -21.33 22.69 28.04
N ASP A 32 -22.60 22.41 27.73
CA ASP A 32 -23.77 22.67 28.56
C ASP A 32 -23.81 21.78 29.82
N GLU A 33 -23.03 20.70 29.87
CA GLU A 33 -22.93 19.78 31.02
C GLU A 33 -21.46 19.66 31.45
N ALA A 34 -20.92 20.72 32.07
CA ALA A 34 -19.53 20.74 32.57
C ALA A 34 -19.18 19.55 33.49
N GLU A 35 -20.16 19.00 34.20
CA GLU A 35 -20.04 17.81 35.07
C GLU A 35 -19.85 16.50 34.27
N ALA A 36 -20.29 16.43 33.02
CA ALA A 36 -20.15 15.25 32.16
C ALA A 36 -18.85 15.29 31.32
N ALA A 37 -18.08 16.37 31.39
CA ALA A 37 -16.87 16.53 30.61
C ALA A 37 -15.75 15.58 31.08
N PRO A 38 -15.05 14.90 30.16
CA PRO A 38 -13.98 13.98 30.54
C PRO A 38 -12.81 14.74 31.17
N LYS A 39 -12.46 14.39 32.43
CA LYS A 39 -11.34 14.98 33.19
C LYS A 39 -9.97 14.79 32.55
N ARG A 40 -9.85 13.84 31.59
CA ARG A 40 -8.64 13.57 30.82
C ARG A 40 -9.02 13.31 29.36
N VAL A 41 -8.29 13.92 28.45
CA VAL A 41 -8.37 13.63 27.00
C VAL A 41 -6.99 13.23 26.50
N SER A 42 -6.94 12.35 25.51
CA SER A 42 -5.67 12.00 24.88
C SER A 42 -5.09 13.24 24.16
N VAL A 43 -3.76 13.36 24.15
CA VAL A 43 -3.04 14.45 23.45
C VAL A 43 -3.39 14.52 21.96
N GLY A 44 -3.80 13.38 21.37
CA GLY A 44 -4.25 13.30 19.98
C GLY A 44 -5.71 13.69 19.76
N ARG A 45 -6.53 13.86 20.81
CA ARG A 45 -7.95 14.19 20.67
C ARG A 45 -8.10 15.63 20.15
N GLY A 46 -8.78 15.80 19.02
CA GLY A 46 -8.94 17.11 18.37
C GLY A 46 -7.74 17.57 17.52
N VAL A 47 -6.68 16.76 17.41
CA VAL A 47 -5.54 17.04 16.54
C VAL A 47 -5.69 16.24 15.24
N THR A 48 -5.70 16.93 14.10
CA THR A 48 -5.67 16.24 12.80
C THR A 48 -4.25 15.70 12.56
N LYS A 49 -4.12 14.39 12.28
CA LYS A 49 -2.84 13.79 11.87
C LYS A 49 -2.42 14.40 10.53
N THR A 50 -1.28 15.07 10.51
CA THR A 50 -0.76 15.75 9.32
C THR A 50 0.36 14.99 8.62
N LYS A 51 1.02 14.04 9.30
CA LYS A 51 2.14 13.27 8.76
C LYS A 51 1.67 11.92 8.20
N TRP A 52 2.14 11.56 7.03
CA TRP A 52 1.94 10.24 6.43
C TRP A 52 3.28 9.56 6.11
N LEU A 53 3.22 8.25 5.92
CA LEU A 53 4.33 7.45 5.42
C LEU A 53 4.51 7.72 3.92
N ASN A 54 5.74 7.69 3.44
CA ASN A 54 6.09 8.12 2.08
C ASN A 54 7.27 7.30 1.56
N GLU A 55 7.05 6.02 1.33
CA GLU A 55 8.06 5.06 0.89
C GLU A 55 8.36 5.25 -0.61
N ASN A 56 9.55 4.83 -1.02
CA ASN A 56 9.93 4.78 -2.42
C ASN A 56 9.52 3.44 -3.03
N LEU A 57 8.35 3.36 -3.66
CA LEU A 57 7.84 2.09 -4.22
C LEU A 57 8.39 1.75 -5.61
N ALA A 58 9.11 2.67 -6.26
CA ALA A 58 9.61 2.45 -7.62
C ALA A 58 10.56 1.24 -7.73
N PRO A 59 11.49 1.00 -6.79
CA PRO A 59 12.34 -0.18 -6.79
C PRO A 59 11.56 -1.50 -6.63
N LEU A 60 10.53 -1.53 -5.76
CA LEU A 60 9.65 -2.69 -5.60
C LEU A 60 8.92 -3.02 -6.90
N ARG A 61 8.39 -1.99 -7.58
CA ARG A 61 7.69 -2.16 -8.86
C ARG A 61 8.59 -2.67 -9.97
N ARG A 62 9.81 -2.11 -10.10
CA ARG A 62 10.82 -2.60 -11.05
C ARG A 62 11.19 -4.05 -10.78
N TYR A 63 11.29 -4.44 -9.51
CA TYR A 63 11.51 -5.83 -9.13
C TYR A 63 10.34 -6.73 -9.59
N LEU A 64 9.09 -6.34 -9.36
CA LEU A 64 7.92 -7.09 -9.86
C LEU A 64 7.92 -7.23 -11.40
N GLU A 65 8.29 -6.17 -12.12
CA GLU A 65 8.44 -6.22 -13.59
C GLU A 65 9.52 -7.22 -14.04
N SER A 66 10.63 -7.29 -13.31
CA SER A 66 11.72 -8.23 -13.62
C SER A 66 11.35 -9.70 -13.36
N ARG A 67 10.29 -9.94 -12.57
CA ARG A 67 9.83 -11.27 -12.15
C ARG A 67 8.55 -11.74 -12.85
N LEU A 68 8.14 -11.05 -13.92
CA LEU A 68 6.99 -11.47 -14.71
C LEU A 68 7.20 -12.85 -15.33
N GLY A 69 6.20 -13.72 -15.18
CA GLY A 69 6.26 -15.11 -15.62
C GLY A 69 6.78 -16.08 -14.55
N GLU A 70 7.31 -15.60 -13.43
CA GLU A 70 7.72 -16.46 -12.32
C GLU A 70 6.56 -16.82 -11.38
N PRO A 71 6.60 -17.97 -10.67
CA PRO A 71 5.60 -18.34 -9.67
C PRO A 71 5.50 -17.28 -8.56
N TRP A 72 4.28 -16.85 -8.24
CA TRP A 72 4.06 -15.80 -7.24
C TRP A 72 4.63 -16.16 -5.87
N ASP A 73 4.48 -17.41 -5.42
CA ASP A 73 4.97 -17.85 -4.12
C ASP A 73 6.49 -17.70 -3.98
N GLN A 74 7.22 -17.93 -5.08
CA GLN A 74 8.67 -17.73 -5.12
C GLN A 74 9.03 -16.24 -5.02
N VAL A 75 8.37 -15.40 -5.81
CA VAL A 75 8.57 -13.94 -5.81
C VAL A 75 8.23 -13.36 -4.43
N TYR A 76 7.08 -13.74 -3.87
CA TYR A 76 6.64 -13.29 -2.55
C TYR A 76 7.60 -13.75 -1.45
N SER A 77 8.07 -14.99 -1.51
CA SER A 77 9.07 -15.51 -0.57
C SER A 77 10.38 -14.73 -0.64
N GLU A 78 10.84 -14.37 -1.83
CA GLU A 78 12.05 -13.55 -2.02
C GLU A 78 11.88 -12.13 -1.44
N ILE A 79 10.70 -11.51 -1.62
CA ILE A 79 10.36 -10.23 -0.98
C ILE A 79 10.40 -10.36 0.54
N ARG A 80 9.79 -11.42 1.09
CA ARG A 80 9.67 -11.65 2.53
C ARG A 80 11.00 -11.93 3.23
N ARG A 81 12.04 -12.36 2.51
CA ARG A 81 13.42 -12.45 3.03
C ARG A 81 14.02 -11.08 3.37
N HIS A 82 13.61 -10.03 2.64
CA HIS A 82 14.15 -8.67 2.79
C HIS A 82 13.19 -7.72 3.51
N VAL A 83 11.88 -8.00 3.47
CA VAL A 83 10.83 -7.19 4.10
C VAL A 83 10.16 -8.00 5.22
N ARG A 84 10.50 -7.69 6.47
CA ARG A 84 9.99 -8.32 7.70
C ARG A 84 8.73 -7.58 8.22
N PHE A 85 8.11 -8.12 9.28
CA PHE A 85 6.92 -7.52 9.93
C PHE A 85 7.25 -6.74 11.21
N ASP A 86 8.53 -6.55 11.51
CA ASP A 86 9.02 -5.98 12.76
C ASP A 86 9.09 -4.45 12.77
N SER A 87 8.86 -3.82 11.61
CA SER A 87 8.82 -2.37 11.46
C SER A 87 7.51 -1.92 10.85
N ALA A 88 6.94 -0.84 11.40
CA ALA A 88 5.73 -0.21 10.87
C ALA A 88 5.90 0.22 9.40
N VAL A 89 7.12 0.56 8.98
CA VAL A 89 7.39 0.94 7.59
C VAL A 89 7.38 -0.30 6.68
N GLN A 90 8.01 -1.39 7.12
CA GLN A 90 8.01 -2.63 6.34
C GLN A 90 6.61 -3.22 6.21
N LEU A 91 5.80 -3.14 7.28
CA LEU A 91 4.38 -3.49 7.21
C LEU A 91 3.65 -2.64 6.16
N HIS A 92 3.97 -1.34 6.07
CA HIS A 92 3.36 -0.46 5.08
C HIS A 92 3.82 -0.77 3.65
N VAL A 93 5.08 -1.18 3.44
CA VAL A 93 5.55 -1.72 2.15
C VAL A 93 4.74 -2.96 1.75
N LEU A 94 4.49 -3.89 2.69
CA LEU A 94 3.67 -5.08 2.42
C LEU A 94 2.21 -4.71 2.12
N GLN A 95 1.69 -3.66 2.76
CA GLN A 95 0.38 -3.12 2.45
C GLN A 95 0.33 -2.57 1.01
N HIS A 96 1.37 -1.86 0.58
CA HIS A 96 1.51 -1.43 -0.80
C HIS A 96 1.60 -2.60 -1.77
N LEU A 97 2.37 -3.65 -1.45
CA LEU A 97 2.46 -4.85 -2.28
C LEU A 97 1.09 -5.50 -2.51
N ARG A 98 0.26 -5.60 -1.45
CA ARG A 98 -1.12 -6.08 -1.55
C ARG A 98 -2.01 -5.19 -2.43
N TRP A 99 -1.70 -3.91 -2.55
CA TRP A 99 -2.43 -3.01 -3.43
C TRP A 99 -1.89 -3.00 -4.87
N ASP A 100 -0.60 -3.26 -5.06
CA ASP A 100 0.04 -3.29 -6.37
C ASP A 100 -0.19 -4.63 -7.09
N VAL A 101 -0.37 -5.75 -6.34
CA VAL A 101 -0.60 -7.10 -6.90
C VAL A 101 -1.99 -7.62 -6.50
N ASP A 102 -2.87 -7.82 -7.47
CA ASP A 102 -4.16 -8.47 -7.27
C ASP A 102 -4.02 -10.02 -7.32
N LEU A 103 -4.33 -10.70 -6.20
CA LEU A 103 -4.20 -12.16 -6.07
C LEU A 103 -5.46 -12.90 -6.53
N HIS A 104 -6.63 -12.28 -6.39
CA HIS A 104 -7.91 -12.88 -6.73
C HIS A 104 -8.42 -12.26 -8.02
N VAL A 105 -8.06 -12.85 -9.16
CA VAL A 105 -8.40 -12.34 -10.49
C VAL A 105 -9.13 -13.38 -11.31
N ASP A 106 -10.18 -12.94 -11.99
CA ASP A 106 -10.84 -13.70 -13.06
C ASP A 106 -10.47 -13.11 -14.41
N ILE A 107 -10.34 -13.94 -15.45
CA ILE A 107 -10.09 -13.47 -16.81
C ILE A 107 -11.43 -13.48 -17.57
N ILE A 108 -11.92 -12.30 -17.92
CA ILE A 108 -13.18 -12.12 -18.66
C ILE A 108 -12.83 -11.45 -20.00
N ASP A 109 -13.08 -12.12 -21.11
CA ASP A 109 -12.75 -11.64 -22.46
C ASP A 109 -11.28 -11.21 -22.64
N GLY A 110 -10.36 -11.93 -21.98
CA GLY A 110 -8.94 -11.60 -21.98
C GLY A 110 -8.54 -10.42 -21.10
N VAL A 111 -9.49 -9.84 -20.35
CA VAL A 111 -9.28 -8.75 -19.41
C VAL A 111 -9.26 -9.32 -17.98
N PRO A 112 -8.18 -9.10 -17.21
CA PRO A 112 -8.15 -9.47 -15.81
C PRO A 112 -9.04 -8.55 -14.98
N VAL A 113 -9.91 -9.14 -14.16
CA VAL A 113 -10.87 -8.47 -13.26
C VAL A 113 -10.56 -8.87 -11.83
N SER A 114 -10.31 -7.89 -10.96
CA SER A 114 -10.08 -8.13 -9.53
C SER A 114 -11.40 -8.46 -8.84
N ARG A 115 -11.47 -9.64 -8.20
CA ARG A 115 -12.62 -10.07 -7.38
C ARG A 115 -12.77 -9.21 -6.13
N ASP A 116 -11.64 -8.86 -5.51
CA ASP A 116 -11.63 -8.05 -4.29
C ASP A 116 -12.12 -6.61 -4.54
N ARG A 117 -11.90 -6.09 -5.75
CA ARG A 117 -12.25 -4.71 -6.12
C ARG A 117 -13.49 -4.60 -6.99
N GLY A 118 -14.02 -5.72 -7.49
CA GLY A 118 -15.17 -5.79 -8.38
C GLY A 118 -14.98 -5.00 -9.68
N ARG A 119 -13.75 -4.89 -10.19
CA ARG A 119 -13.45 -4.07 -11.38
C ARG A 119 -12.29 -4.61 -12.19
N ALA A 120 -12.31 -4.34 -13.50
CA ALA A 120 -11.21 -4.62 -14.40
C ALA A 120 -9.92 -3.94 -13.93
N LEU A 121 -8.79 -4.61 -14.13
CA LEU A 121 -7.48 -4.00 -13.95
C LEU A 121 -7.26 -2.96 -15.06
N TYR A 122 -6.93 -1.73 -14.70
CA TYR A 122 -6.76 -0.62 -15.64
C TYR A 122 -5.35 -0.03 -15.60
N ALA A 123 -4.85 0.34 -16.78
CA ALA A 123 -3.48 0.76 -17.06
C ALA A 123 -2.96 1.98 -16.29
N ARG A 124 -3.79 2.68 -15.51
CA ARG A 124 -3.41 3.95 -14.89
C ARG A 124 -2.23 3.78 -13.93
N TRP A 125 -2.04 2.57 -13.40
CA TRP A 125 -0.88 2.13 -12.65
C TRP A 125 -0.57 0.69 -13.04
N TYR A 126 0.71 0.29 -13.04
CA TYR A 126 1.11 -1.11 -13.28
C TYR A 126 0.18 -2.06 -12.53
N SER A 127 -0.63 -2.81 -13.28
CA SER A 127 -1.61 -3.72 -12.70
C SER A 127 -1.01 -5.11 -12.71
N PHE A 128 -0.27 -5.41 -11.65
CA PHE A 128 0.24 -6.76 -11.45
C PHE A 128 -0.89 -7.66 -10.93
N TYR A 129 -0.89 -8.90 -11.38
CA TYR A 129 -1.84 -9.90 -10.89
C TYR A 129 -1.23 -11.29 -10.93
N VAL A 130 -1.80 -12.17 -10.12
CA VAL A 130 -1.47 -13.60 -10.19
C VAL A 130 -2.45 -14.27 -11.16
N CYS A 131 -1.89 -14.94 -12.16
CA CYS A 131 -2.69 -15.70 -13.12
C CYS A 131 -3.49 -16.79 -12.37
N PRO A 132 -4.83 -16.81 -12.46
CA PRO A 132 -5.65 -17.75 -11.69
C PRO A 132 -5.39 -19.21 -12.06
N GLU A 133 -4.98 -19.48 -13.30
CA GLU A 133 -4.75 -20.85 -13.80
C GLU A 133 -3.36 -21.38 -13.45
N THR A 134 -2.35 -20.50 -13.46
CA THR A 134 -0.94 -20.93 -13.39
C THR A 134 -0.21 -20.47 -12.15
N GLY A 135 -0.79 -19.56 -11.35
CA GLY A 135 -0.14 -19.00 -10.17
C GLY A 135 1.07 -18.10 -10.44
N VAL A 136 1.31 -17.73 -11.71
CA VAL A 136 2.46 -16.90 -12.10
C VAL A 136 2.13 -15.42 -12.04
N LEU A 137 3.12 -14.60 -11.69
CA LEU A 137 3.01 -13.15 -11.70
C LEU A 137 2.91 -12.63 -13.14
N ARG A 138 1.88 -11.84 -13.42
CA ARG A 138 1.65 -11.16 -14.70
C ARG A 138 1.42 -9.67 -14.50
N CYS A 139 1.56 -8.92 -15.59
CA CYS A 139 1.20 -7.51 -15.64
C CYS A 139 0.18 -7.33 -16.76
N TYR A 140 -0.89 -6.59 -16.46
CA TYR A 140 -1.85 -6.16 -17.47
C TYR A 140 -1.54 -4.73 -17.89
N ASN A 141 -1.22 -4.57 -19.18
CA ASN A 141 -1.06 -3.25 -19.79
C ASN A 141 -1.78 -3.26 -21.15
N PRO A 142 -3.01 -2.69 -21.25
CA PRO A 142 -3.76 -2.66 -22.50
C PRO A 142 -3.08 -1.82 -23.60
N GLY A 143 -2.06 -1.01 -23.26
CA GLY A 143 -1.27 -0.23 -24.23
C GLY A 143 0.01 -0.94 -24.73
N ARG A 144 0.44 -2.04 -24.10
CA ARG A 144 1.60 -2.82 -24.54
C ARG A 144 1.10 -3.94 -25.45
N ARG A 145 0.87 -3.63 -26.73
CA ARG A 145 0.64 -4.67 -27.75
C ARG A 145 1.87 -5.59 -27.78
N ARG A 146 1.63 -6.90 -27.74
CA ARG A 146 2.65 -7.94 -27.91
C ARG A 146 3.34 -7.80 -29.26
#